data_AF-A0A839K3M0-F1
#
_entry.id   AF-A0A839K3M0-F1
#
_cell.length_a   1.000
_cell.length_b   1.000
_cell.length_c   1.000
_cell.angle_alpha   90.00
_cell.angle_beta   90.00
_cell.angle_gamma   90.00
#
_symmetry.space_group_name_H-M   'P 1'
#
loop_
_entity.id
_entity.type
_entity.pdbx_description
1 polymer ?
#
loop_
_entity_poly.entity_id
_entity_poly.type
_entity_poly.pdbx_seq_one_letter_code
_entity_poly.pdbx_strand_id
1 'polypeptide(L)'
;MIGKLQEVIDYLNKNMTDPVPQYILKKEIIHNPSIEAEYNKLRESKWYQQIATEQWKNGSWGRFHTQDTKSQLNQKFKTTESALRRARELALDKNDAMIDKAIQLMERYLLGKEDWLDVNEHHFGFQISLKTIIAANLSLFEPKHPLVQTRKEICAYNLSKALAHGSLNEDIWEKENRNSKEILLRSYMVYIIWLLQDNDFFDETKQRAYLEYIWNRKEGIYYRTNSPLSEVEYLESKNFLTWLSGLEEVSNFSLFPEFANHGIAEHL
;
A
#
# COMPACT_ATOMS: atom_id res chain seq x y z
N MET A 1 23.32 -6.89 -13.81
CA MET A 1 22.64 -6.35 -12.61
C MET A 1 23.22 -6.90 -11.30
N ILE A 2 23.39 -8.22 -11.12
CA ILE A 2 23.84 -8.83 -9.84
C ILE A 2 25.17 -8.24 -9.30
N GLY A 3 26.18 -7.99 -10.13
CA GLY A 3 27.45 -7.42 -9.68
C GLY A 3 27.35 -5.98 -9.14
N LYS A 4 26.51 -5.13 -9.74
CA LYS A 4 26.30 -3.75 -9.28
C LYS A 4 25.55 -3.70 -7.95
N LEU A 5 24.59 -4.60 -7.74
CA LEU A 5 23.83 -4.68 -6.49
C LEU A 5 24.76 -5.05 -5.32
N GLN A 6 25.68 -6.00 -5.51
CA GLN A 6 26.63 -6.37 -4.46
C GLN A 6 27.56 -5.21 -4.07
N GLU A 7 28.04 -4.43 -5.04
CA GLU A 7 28.86 -3.23 -4.76
C GLU A 7 28.10 -2.20 -3.92
N VAL A 8 26.81 -1.98 -4.23
CA VAL A 8 25.93 -1.09 -3.44
C VAL A 8 25.72 -1.64 -2.03
N ILE A 9 25.42 -2.93 -1.89
CA ILE A 9 25.26 -3.60 -0.58
C ILE A 9 26.52 -3.45 0.26
N ASP A 10 27.70 -3.71 -0.31
CA ASP A 10 28.98 -3.61 0.38
C ASP A 10 29.26 -2.17 0.82
N TYR A 11 28.99 -1.19 -0.05
CA TYR A 11 29.10 0.22 0.27
C TYR A 11 28.18 0.61 1.43
N LEU A 12 26.90 0.22 1.37
CA LEU A 12 25.92 0.55 2.40
C LEU A 12 26.27 -0.13 3.74
N ASN A 13 26.64 -1.40 3.73
CA ASN A 13 27.07 -2.11 4.96
C ASN A 13 28.28 -1.44 5.63
N LYS A 14 29.20 -0.87 4.85
CA LYS A 14 30.39 -0.20 5.37
C LYS A 14 30.11 1.20 5.92
N ASN A 15 29.21 1.96 5.28
CA ASN A 15 29.07 3.40 5.51
C ASN A 15 27.79 3.80 6.25
N MET A 16 26.78 2.94 6.29
CA MET A 16 25.48 3.26 6.89
C MET A 16 25.54 3.07 8.41
N THR A 17 25.16 4.11 9.16
CA THR A 17 25.16 4.10 10.64
C THR A 17 23.77 4.25 11.25
N ASP A 18 22.78 4.72 10.50
CA ASP A 18 21.40 4.84 10.98
C ASP A 18 20.73 3.46 11.07
N PRO A 19 20.06 3.12 12.18
CA PRO A 19 19.48 1.80 12.38
C PRO A 19 18.32 1.48 11.43
N VAL A 20 17.60 2.49 10.91
CA VAL A 20 16.45 2.26 10.02
C VAL A 20 16.86 1.67 8.68
N PRO A 21 17.71 2.34 7.87
CA PRO A 21 18.11 1.78 6.59
C PRO A 21 18.95 0.50 6.76
N GLN A 22 19.66 0.31 7.89
CA GLN A 22 20.35 -0.95 8.18
C GLN A 22 19.37 -2.11 8.34
N TYR A 23 18.30 -1.90 9.11
CA TYR A 23 17.25 -2.90 9.28
C TYR A 23 16.60 -3.25 7.94
N ILE A 24 16.20 -2.25 7.16
CA ILE A 24 15.56 -2.43 5.85
C ILE A 24 16.49 -3.19 4.90
N LEU A 25 17.76 -2.79 4.79
CA LEU A 25 18.74 -3.48 3.94
C LEU A 25 18.86 -4.96 4.30
N LYS A 26 19.00 -5.28 5.59
CA LYS A 26 19.18 -6.66 6.04
C LYS A 26 17.93 -7.51 5.88
N LYS A 27 16.75 -6.92 6.09
CA LYS A 27 15.46 -7.61 6.00
C LYS A 27 14.99 -7.79 4.56
N GLU A 28 14.89 -6.70 3.82
CA GLU A 28 14.18 -6.65 2.53
C GLU A 28 15.09 -6.94 1.33
N ILE A 29 16.41 -6.72 1.45
CA ILE A 29 17.34 -6.88 0.32
C ILE A 29 18.25 -8.11 0.52
N ILE A 30 18.88 -8.22 1.70
CA ILE A 30 19.79 -9.34 2.00
C ILE A 30 19.02 -10.59 2.44
N HIS A 31 17.80 -10.42 2.94
CA HIS A 31 16.98 -11.49 3.52
C HIS A 31 17.72 -12.28 4.61
N ASN A 32 18.41 -11.56 5.50
CA ASN A 32 19.14 -12.18 6.61
C ASN A 32 18.15 -12.86 7.58
N PRO A 33 18.31 -14.16 7.89
CA PRO A 33 17.39 -14.87 8.80
C PRO A 33 17.49 -14.41 10.26
N SER A 34 18.54 -13.67 10.64
CA SER A 34 18.77 -13.19 12.00
C SER A 34 18.89 -11.66 12.04
N ILE A 35 17.75 -10.98 12.13
CA ILE A 35 17.62 -9.51 12.15
C ILE A 35 17.20 -8.94 13.52
N GLU A 36 17.13 -9.77 14.57
CA GLU A 36 16.62 -9.35 15.89
C GLU A 36 17.43 -8.19 16.48
N ALA A 37 18.75 -8.19 16.33
CA ALA A 37 19.60 -7.11 16.82
C ALA A 37 19.32 -5.78 16.12
N GLU A 38 19.13 -5.79 14.80
CA GLU A 38 18.78 -4.60 14.02
C GLU A 38 17.36 -4.15 14.30
N TYR A 39 16.43 -5.09 14.48
CA TYR A 39 15.06 -4.78 14.87
C TYR A 39 15.02 -4.10 16.25
N ASN A 40 15.81 -4.56 17.21
CA ASN A 40 15.95 -3.89 18.51
C ASN A 40 16.42 -2.44 18.37
N LYS A 41 17.45 -2.20 17.55
CA LYS A 41 17.92 -0.83 17.28
C LYS A 41 16.90 0.03 16.53
N LEU A 42 16.14 -0.57 15.60
CA LEU A 42 15.01 0.11 14.95
C LEU A 42 14.00 0.56 16.00
N ARG A 43 13.64 -0.31 16.94
CA ARG A 43 12.68 0.01 18.01
C ARG A 43 13.15 1.17 18.89
N GLU A 44 14.44 1.28 19.13
CA GLU A 44 15.03 2.41 19.88
C GLU A 44 15.12 3.71 19.05
N SER A 45 14.98 3.62 17.72
CA SER A 45 15.08 4.79 16.85
C SER A 45 13.93 5.77 17.08
N LYS A 46 14.23 7.07 16.88
CA LYS A 46 13.21 8.14 16.94
C LYS A 46 12.02 7.87 16.00
N TRP A 47 12.25 7.18 14.88
CA TRP A 47 11.25 6.95 13.85
C TRP A 47 10.23 5.89 14.26
N TYR A 48 10.68 4.83 14.93
CA TYR A 48 9.79 3.84 15.53
C TYR A 48 9.05 4.43 16.73
N GLN A 49 9.76 5.14 17.61
CA GLN A 49 9.15 5.75 18.79
C GLN A 49 8.06 6.77 18.43
N GLN A 50 8.23 7.51 17.33
CA GLN A 50 7.23 8.47 16.86
C GLN A 50 5.87 7.80 16.58
N ILE A 51 5.86 6.61 15.97
CA ILE A 51 4.61 5.88 15.69
C ILE A 51 4.12 5.13 16.91
N ALA A 52 5.01 4.47 17.66
CA ALA A 52 4.65 3.64 18.80
C ALA A 52 4.00 4.44 19.94
N THR A 53 4.50 5.64 20.22
CA THR A 53 4.00 6.48 21.34
C THR A 53 2.64 7.12 21.06
N GLU A 54 2.25 7.26 19.80
CA GLU A 54 0.97 7.87 19.41
C GLU A 54 -0.16 6.85 19.23
N GLN A 55 0.13 5.53 19.31
CA GLN A 55 -0.89 4.50 19.14
C GLN A 55 -1.84 4.45 20.34
N TRP A 56 -3.14 4.47 20.07
CA TRP A 56 -4.19 4.38 21.07
C TRP A 56 -4.40 2.94 21.53
N LYS A 57 -5.07 2.77 22.69
CA LYS A 57 -5.34 1.46 23.28
C LYS A 57 -6.11 0.51 22.35
N ASN A 58 -6.97 1.03 21.47
CA ASN A 58 -7.73 0.22 20.51
C ASN A 58 -6.92 -0.21 19.27
N GLY A 59 -5.66 0.26 19.13
CA GLY A 59 -4.78 -0.02 17.99
C GLY A 59 -4.75 1.07 16.92
N SER A 60 -5.55 2.13 17.07
CA SER A 60 -5.63 3.25 16.10
C SER A 60 -4.63 4.37 16.37
N TRP A 61 -4.55 5.33 15.45
CA TRP A 61 -3.94 6.66 15.66
C TRP A 61 -4.99 7.77 15.50
N GLY A 62 -6.24 7.49 15.91
CA GLY A 62 -7.40 8.34 15.66
C GLY A 62 -8.25 7.84 14.48
N ARG A 63 -8.84 8.77 13.72
CA ARG A 63 -9.64 8.44 12.53
C ARG A 63 -8.86 7.56 11.55
N PHE A 64 -9.55 6.70 10.82
CA PHE A 64 -8.88 5.76 9.94
C PHE A 64 -8.33 6.44 8.69
N HIS A 65 -9.19 7.16 7.95
CA HIS A 65 -8.86 7.72 6.63
C HIS A 65 -9.03 9.25 6.57
N THR A 66 -10.10 9.77 7.17
CA THR A 66 -10.41 11.20 7.13
C THR A 66 -9.59 11.96 8.17
N GLN A 67 -8.94 13.04 7.75
CA GLN A 67 -8.21 13.89 8.68
C GLN A 67 -9.18 14.67 9.57
N ASP A 68 -8.92 14.68 10.87
CA ASP A 68 -9.59 15.60 11.79
C ASP A 68 -8.85 16.94 11.84
N THR A 69 -9.19 17.85 10.92
CA THR A 69 -8.58 19.19 10.83
C THR A 69 -8.88 20.09 12.02
N LYS A 70 -9.84 19.71 12.87
CA LYS A 70 -10.23 20.44 14.08
C LYS A 70 -9.63 19.85 15.36
N SER A 71 -8.98 18.68 15.26
CA SER A 71 -8.34 18.04 16.41
C SER A 71 -7.23 18.94 16.96
N GLN A 72 -7.30 19.22 18.25
CA GLN A 72 -6.26 19.93 18.99
C GLN A 72 -5.12 19.00 19.44
N LEU A 73 -5.25 17.70 19.19
CA LEU A 73 -4.19 16.74 19.50
C LEU A 73 -2.99 17.01 18.58
N ASN A 74 -1.85 17.31 19.20
CA ASN A 74 -0.59 17.53 18.50
C ASN A 74 0.09 16.20 18.10
N GLN A 75 -0.67 15.30 17.49
CA GLN A 75 -0.17 14.04 16.92
C GLN A 75 0.48 14.30 15.56
N LYS A 76 1.58 13.60 15.29
CA LYS A 76 2.26 13.57 13.99
C LYS A 76 1.41 12.82 12.97
N PHE A 77 0.82 11.70 13.37
CA PHE A 77 -0.06 10.92 12.50
C PHE A 77 -1.49 11.42 12.64
N LYS A 78 -2.03 11.98 11.55
CA LYS A 78 -3.40 12.53 11.54
C LYS A 78 -4.47 11.47 11.33
N THR A 79 -4.06 10.29 10.85
CA THR A 79 -4.95 9.16 10.60
C THR A 79 -4.22 7.83 10.85
N THR A 80 -4.98 6.78 11.16
CA THR A 80 -4.47 5.41 11.28
C THR A 80 -3.81 4.96 9.97
N GLU A 81 -4.39 5.29 8.82
CA GLU A 81 -3.77 5.01 7.51
C GLU A 81 -2.38 5.65 7.37
N SER A 82 -2.21 6.91 7.78
CA SER A 82 -0.91 7.60 7.70
C SER A 82 0.15 6.94 8.59
N ALA A 83 -0.26 6.42 9.75
CA ALA A 83 0.61 5.66 10.63
C ALA A 83 0.98 4.29 10.00
N LEU A 84 0.00 3.56 9.44
CA LEU A 84 0.25 2.29 8.75
C LEU A 84 1.18 2.46 7.54
N ARG A 85 1.04 3.55 6.78
CA ARG A 85 2.00 3.89 5.71
C ARG A 85 3.40 4.08 6.26
N ARG A 86 3.55 4.83 7.36
CA ARG A 86 4.85 5.02 8.01
C ARG A 86 5.43 3.71 8.54
N ALA A 87 4.60 2.80 9.06
CA ALA A 87 5.04 1.49 9.49
C ALA A 87 5.63 0.67 8.32
N ARG A 88 5.01 0.72 7.14
CA ARG A 88 5.54 0.09 5.93
C ARG A 88 6.87 0.68 5.49
N GLU A 89 7.02 2.01 5.54
CA GLU A 89 8.30 2.69 5.25
C GLU A 89 9.41 2.29 6.23
N LEU A 90 9.07 1.80 7.44
CA LEU A 90 9.99 1.23 8.42
C LEU A 90 10.18 -0.29 8.27
N ALA A 91 9.60 -0.88 7.22
CA ALA A 91 9.56 -2.32 6.97
C ALA A 91 9.01 -3.13 8.16
N LEU A 92 8.05 -2.58 8.91
CA LEU A 92 7.36 -3.34 9.96
C LEU A 92 6.38 -4.33 9.32
N ASP A 93 6.33 -5.55 9.85
CA ASP A 93 5.42 -6.60 9.40
C ASP A 93 4.38 -6.95 10.47
N LYS A 94 3.49 -7.88 10.15
CA LYS A 94 2.38 -8.30 11.01
C LYS A 94 2.82 -8.87 12.38
N ASN A 95 4.07 -9.28 12.55
CA ASN A 95 4.58 -9.81 13.82
C ASN A 95 5.00 -8.69 14.78
N ASP A 96 5.09 -7.43 14.32
CA ASP A 96 5.27 -6.30 15.22
C ASP A 96 3.99 -6.07 16.03
N ALA A 97 4.13 -5.97 17.36
CA ALA A 97 3.00 -5.85 18.28
C ALA A 97 2.11 -4.61 18.02
N MET A 98 2.68 -3.54 17.46
CA MET A 98 1.92 -2.34 17.07
C MET A 98 1.06 -2.62 15.83
N ILE A 99 1.57 -3.42 14.90
CA ILE A 99 0.87 -3.79 13.65
C ILE A 99 -0.20 -4.83 13.94
N ASP A 100 0.08 -5.83 14.78
CA ASP A 100 -0.91 -6.80 15.24
C ASP A 100 -2.16 -6.12 15.83
N LYS A 101 -1.97 -5.13 16.72
CA LYS A 101 -3.09 -4.34 17.26
C LYS A 101 -3.89 -3.61 16.18
N ALA A 102 -3.22 -3.07 15.17
CA ALA A 102 -3.87 -2.37 14.08
C ALA A 102 -4.61 -3.34 13.14
N ILE A 103 -4.07 -4.55 12.92
CA ILE A 103 -4.76 -5.63 12.19
C ILE A 103 -6.05 -6.00 12.93
N GLN A 104 -5.98 -6.25 14.23
CA GLN A 104 -7.17 -6.57 15.04
C GLN A 104 -8.21 -5.45 15.01
N LEU A 105 -7.79 -4.18 14.97
CA LEU A 105 -8.70 -3.05 14.77
C LEU A 105 -9.39 -3.11 13.40
N MET A 106 -8.62 -3.29 12.33
CA MET A 106 -9.16 -3.38 10.97
C MET A 106 -10.15 -4.54 10.82
N GLU A 107 -9.87 -5.69 11.43
CA GLU A 107 -10.81 -6.82 11.51
C GLU A 107 -12.13 -6.43 12.18
N ARG A 108 -12.06 -5.76 13.34
CA ARG A 108 -13.27 -5.32 14.06
C ARG A 108 -14.10 -4.35 13.23
N TYR A 109 -13.46 -3.40 12.53
CA TYR A 109 -14.17 -2.50 11.62
C TYR A 109 -14.81 -3.23 10.43
N LEU A 110 -14.09 -4.15 9.79
CA LEU A 110 -14.62 -4.91 8.65
C LEU A 110 -15.80 -5.82 9.05
N LEU A 111 -15.75 -6.40 10.24
CA LEU A 111 -16.79 -7.23 10.83
C LEU A 111 -17.95 -6.43 11.45
N GLY A 112 -17.86 -5.09 11.52
CA GLY A 112 -18.86 -4.25 12.18
C GLY A 112 -18.95 -4.45 13.70
N LYS A 113 -17.85 -4.88 14.33
CA LYS A 113 -17.73 -5.08 15.78
C LYS A 113 -17.31 -3.82 16.54
N GLU A 114 -16.83 -2.81 15.83
CA GLU A 114 -16.45 -1.50 16.36
C GLU A 114 -16.86 -0.43 15.35
N ASP A 115 -17.41 0.69 15.82
CA ASP A 115 -17.71 1.85 14.97
C ASP A 115 -16.42 2.60 14.64
N TRP A 116 -16.30 3.08 13.41
CA TRP A 116 -15.22 3.97 13.00
C TRP A 116 -15.30 5.33 13.71
N LEU A 117 -14.11 5.89 13.96
CA LEU A 117 -13.94 7.25 14.48
C LEU A 117 -14.11 8.33 13.39
N ASP A 118 -14.06 7.95 12.12
CA ASP A 118 -14.32 8.84 10.99
C ASP A 118 -15.72 9.45 11.09
N VAL A 119 -15.84 10.74 10.78
CA VAL A 119 -17.15 11.38 10.76
C VAL A 119 -17.98 10.67 9.72
N ASN A 120 -19.07 10.06 10.18
CA ASN A 120 -20.04 9.40 9.32
C ASN A 120 -20.75 10.49 8.51
N GLU A 121 -20.20 10.83 7.36
CA GLU A 121 -21.02 11.37 6.29
C GLU A 121 -22.04 10.27 5.99
N HIS A 122 -23.29 10.45 6.40
CA HIS A 122 -24.39 9.46 6.30
C HIS A 122 -24.73 9.04 4.86
N HIS A 123 -23.82 9.21 3.91
CA HIS A 123 -23.88 8.71 2.57
C HIS A 123 -23.51 7.21 2.56
N PHE A 124 -24.44 6.38 2.09
CA PHE A 124 -24.25 4.92 1.95
C PHE A 124 -22.93 4.54 1.27
N GLY A 125 -22.50 5.34 0.28
CA GLY A 125 -21.24 5.09 -0.42
C GLY A 125 -19.98 5.27 0.42
N PHE A 126 -20.00 6.14 1.43
CA PHE A 126 -18.84 6.38 2.29
C PHE A 126 -18.44 5.14 3.06
N GLN A 127 -19.42 4.43 3.63
CA GLN A 127 -19.19 3.24 4.44
C GLN A 127 -18.59 2.09 3.63
N ILE A 128 -19.07 1.90 2.41
CA ILE A 128 -18.53 0.88 1.48
C ILE A 128 -17.10 1.23 1.06
N SER A 129 -16.86 2.50 0.73
CA SER A 129 -15.52 2.99 0.39
C SER A 129 -14.55 2.83 1.54
N LEU A 130 -14.94 3.19 2.77
CA LEU A 130 -14.09 3.08 3.96
C LEU A 130 -13.73 1.62 4.27
N LYS A 131 -14.70 0.69 4.19
CA LYS A 131 -14.39 -0.75 4.32
C LYS A 131 -13.41 -1.24 3.25
N THR A 132 -13.52 -0.73 2.02
CA THR A 132 -12.57 -1.04 0.94
C THR A 132 -11.17 -0.53 1.28
N ILE A 133 -11.06 0.71 1.77
CA ILE A 133 -9.79 1.33 2.19
C ILE A 133 -9.14 0.55 3.35
N ILE A 134 -9.94 0.15 4.34
CA ILE A 134 -9.47 -0.64 5.49
C ILE A 134 -8.95 -2.01 5.02
N ALA A 135 -9.70 -2.70 4.16
CA ALA A 135 -9.26 -3.99 3.64
C ALA A 135 -8.02 -3.90 2.76
N ALA A 136 -7.88 -2.83 1.97
CA ALA A 136 -6.68 -2.57 1.19
C ALA A 136 -5.46 -2.28 2.06
N ASN A 137 -5.63 -1.62 3.22
CA ASN A 137 -4.54 -1.45 4.17
C ASN A 137 -4.18 -2.78 4.85
N LEU A 138 -5.18 -3.57 5.25
CA LEU A 138 -4.95 -4.91 5.81
C LEU A 138 -4.23 -5.83 4.82
N SER A 139 -4.54 -5.74 3.52
CA SER A 139 -3.91 -6.57 2.49
C SER A 139 -2.42 -6.33 2.31
N LEU A 140 -1.91 -5.17 2.73
CA LEU A 140 -0.48 -4.85 2.69
C LEU A 140 0.33 -5.57 3.78
N PHE A 141 -0.30 -5.99 4.87
CA PHE A 141 0.35 -6.72 5.96
C PHE A 141 -0.01 -8.21 5.97
N GLU A 142 -1.23 -8.54 5.54
CA GLU A 142 -1.72 -9.91 5.49
C GLU A 142 -2.59 -10.15 4.24
N PRO A 143 -1.96 -10.29 3.06
CA PRO A 143 -2.69 -10.37 1.79
C PRO A 143 -3.60 -11.60 1.69
N LYS A 144 -3.29 -12.68 2.42
CA LYS A 144 -4.08 -13.92 2.49
C LYS A 144 -5.09 -13.94 3.65
N HIS A 145 -5.27 -12.84 4.37
CA HIS A 145 -6.26 -12.76 5.44
C HIS A 145 -7.68 -13.04 4.88
N PRO A 146 -8.54 -13.84 5.53
CA PRO A 146 -9.84 -14.20 4.98
C PRO A 146 -10.73 -13.01 4.58
N LEU A 147 -10.78 -11.96 5.43
CA LEU A 147 -11.55 -10.73 5.13
C LEU A 147 -10.99 -9.94 3.93
N VAL A 148 -9.69 -10.07 3.66
CA VAL A 148 -9.05 -9.49 2.48
C VAL A 148 -9.39 -10.31 1.26
N GLN A 149 -9.26 -11.63 1.34
CA GLN A 149 -9.51 -12.56 0.23
C GLN A 149 -10.91 -12.41 -0.36
N THR A 150 -11.95 -12.29 0.47
CA THR A 150 -13.32 -12.02 -0.01
C THR A 150 -13.41 -10.74 -0.84
N ARG A 151 -12.73 -9.66 -0.43
CA ARG A 151 -12.72 -8.40 -1.17
C ARG A 151 -11.87 -8.45 -2.42
N LYS A 152 -10.74 -9.16 -2.38
CA LYS A 152 -9.87 -9.44 -3.54
C LYS A 152 -10.63 -10.17 -4.64
N GLU A 153 -11.43 -11.17 -4.28
CA GLU A 153 -12.27 -11.93 -5.22
C GLU A 153 -13.31 -11.03 -5.89
N ILE A 154 -14.09 -10.26 -5.11
CA ILE A 154 -15.09 -9.34 -5.65
C ILE A 154 -14.45 -8.29 -6.56
N CYS A 155 -13.29 -7.74 -6.15
CA CYS A 155 -12.54 -6.76 -6.92
C CYS A 155 -12.10 -7.35 -8.27
N ALA A 156 -11.47 -8.53 -8.26
CA ALA A 156 -11.02 -9.21 -9.47
C ALA A 156 -12.19 -9.59 -10.39
N TYR A 157 -13.31 -10.04 -9.84
CA TYR A 157 -14.51 -10.37 -10.61
C TYR A 157 -15.10 -9.15 -11.32
N ASN A 158 -15.28 -8.03 -10.60
CA ASN A 158 -15.81 -6.79 -11.19
C ASN A 158 -14.84 -6.20 -12.22
N LEU A 159 -13.54 -6.26 -11.95
CA LEU A 159 -12.50 -5.82 -12.88
C LEU A 159 -12.49 -6.68 -14.16
N SER A 160 -12.70 -7.98 -14.05
CA SER A 160 -12.76 -8.89 -15.20
C SER A 160 -13.84 -8.49 -16.20
N LYS A 161 -14.99 -8.02 -15.71
CA LYS A 161 -16.06 -7.50 -16.57
C LYS A 161 -15.66 -6.19 -17.25
N ALA A 162 -14.98 -5.30 -16.52
CA ALA A 162 -14.47 -4.04 -17.07
C ALA A 162 -13.35 -4.23 -18.10
N LEU A 163 -12.64 -5.37 -18.06
CA LEU A 163 -11.57 -5.75 -18.98
C LEU A 163 -12.04 -6.62 -20.17
N ALA A 164 -13.35 -6.87 -20.32
CA ALA A 164 -13.88 -7.84 -21.30
C ALA A 164 -13.52 -7.52 -22.76
N HIS A 165 -13.11 -6.29 -23.06
CA HIS A 165 -12.73 -5.83 -24.40
C HIS A 165 -11.22 -5.57 -24.54
N GLY A 166 -10.39 -6.11 -23.65
CA GLY A 166 -8.92 -6.05 -23.71
C GLY A 166 -8.30 -4.81 -23.06
N SER A 167 -9.08 -3.79 -22.76
CA SER A 167 -8.66 -2.62 -21.97
C SER A 167 -9.71 -2.29 -20.90
N LEU A 168 -9.30 -1.56 -19.86
CA LEU A 168 -10.18 -1.19 -18.77
C LEU A 168 -11.22 -0.15 -19.20
N ASN A 169 -12.49 -0.51 -19.10
CA ASN A 169 -13.61 0.42 -19.23
C ASN A 169 -14.07 0.90 -17.84
N GLU A 170 -13.81 2.17 -17.52
CA GLU A 170 -14.15 2.77 -16.22
C GLU A 170 -15.67 2.81 -15.96
N ASP A 171 -16.49 3.01 -16.99
CA ASP A 171 -17.95 3.03 -16.83
C ASP A 171 -18.50 1.65 -16.46
N ILE A 172 -17.96 0.59 -17.06
CA ILE A 172 -18.30 -0.79 -16.69
C ILE A 172 -17.81 -1.07 -15.26
N TRP A 173 -16.58 -0.69 -14.92
CA TRP A 173 -16.06 -0.82 -13.55
C TRP A 173 -16.99 -0.15 -12.53
N GLU A 174 -17.37 1.11 -12.76
CA GLU A 174 -18.25 1.86 -11.88
C GLU A 174 -19.64 1.22 -11.77
N LYS A 175 -20.21 0.77 -12.90
CA LYS A 175 -21.51 0.12 -12.94
C LYS A 175 -21.51 -1.19 -12.14
N GLU A 176 -20.54 -2.07 -12.37
CA GLU A 176 -20.47 -3.37 -11.69
C GLU A 176 -20.23 -3.23 -10.18
N ASN A 177 -19.43 -2.23 -9.79
CA ASN A 177 -19.19 -1.89 -8.39
C ASN A 177 -20.41 -1.29 -7.68
N ARG A 178 -21.16 -0.42 -8.35
CA ARG A 178 -22.46 0.07 -7.83
C ARG A 178 -23.46 -1.06 -7.65
N ASN A 179 -23.46 -2.04 -8.57
CA ASN A 179 -24.33 -3.21 -8.48
C ASN A 179 -23.95 -4.15 -7.33
N SER A 180 -22.65 -4.38 -7.11
CA SER A 180 -22.20 -5.24 -6.01
C SER A 180 -22.42 -4.60 -4.64
N LYS A 181 -22.33 -3.25 -4.54
CA LYS A 181 -22.39 -2.48 -3.28
C LYS A 181 -21.28 -2.87 -2.28
N GLU A 182 -20.19 -3.44 -2.77
CA GLU A 182 -19.06 -3.91 -1.94
C GLU A 182 -17.79 -3.09 -2.11
N ILE A 183 -17.64 -2.49 -3.30
CA ILE A 183 -16.51 -1.65 -3.71
C ILE A 183 -17.11 -0.44 -4.42
N LEU A 184 -16.75 0.79 -4.04
CA LEU A 184 -17.22 2.02 -4.71
C LEU A 184 -16.09 3.00 -5.05
N LEU A 185 -14.84 2.52 -4.99
CA LEU A 185 -13.66 3.29 -5.37
C LEU A 185 -13.43 3.24 -6.88
N ARG A 186 -12.73 4.23 -7.42
CA ARG A 186 -12.31 4.23 -8.83
C ARG A 186 -11.18 3.23 -9.05
N SER A 187 -11.12 2.64 -10.25
CA SER A 187 -10.18 1.56 -10.60
C SER A 187 -8.71 1.96 -10.47
N TYR A 188 -8.42 3.26 -10.58
CA TYR A 188 -7.08 3.85 -10.51
C TYR A 188 -6.72 4.40 -9.12
N MET A 189 -7.57 4.21 -8.11
CA MET A 189 -7.22 4.54 -6.73
C MET A 189 -6.26 3.51 -6.17
N VAL A 190 -5.25 3.96 -5.42
CA VAL A 190 -4.21 3.11 -4.84
C VAL A 190 -4.76 1.90 -4.05
N TYR A 191 -5.91 2.07 -3.38
CA TYR A 191 -6.55 0.99 -2.61
C TYR A 191 -7.02 -0.18 -3.49
N ILE A 192 -7.45 0.09 -4.72
CA ILE A 192 -7.82 -0.95 -5.68
C ILE A 192 -6.58 -1.68 -6.16
N ILE A 193 -5.50 -0.95 -6.41
CA ILE A 193 -4.20 -1.52 -6.79
C ILE A 193 -3.73 -2.49 -5.70
N TRP A 194 -3.76 -2.09 -4.42
CA TRP A 194 -3.35 -2.93 -3.29
C TRP A 194 -4.20 -4.20 -3.12
N LEU A 195 -5.51 -4.15 -3.44
CA LEU A 195 -6.36 -5.34 -3.42
C LEU A 195 -6.07 -6.29 -4.60
N LEU A 196 -5.58 -5.78 -5.72
CA LEU A 196 -5.32 -6.59 -6.91
C LEU A 196 -3.93 -7.23 -6.93
N GLN A 197 -3.03 -6.79 -6.05
CA GLN A 197 -1.72 -7.41 -5.83
C GLN A 197 -1.82 -8.70 -5.01
N ASP A 198 -0.90 -9.65 -5.23
CA ASP A 198 -0.90 -10.98 -4.59
C ASP A 198 -2.32 -11.58 -4.51
N ASN A 199 -2.97 -11.66 -5.68
CA ASN A 199 -4.38 -11.99 -5.81
C ASN A 199 -4.56 -13.20 -6.74
N ASP A 200 -4.91 -14.35 -6.14
CA ASP A 200 -5.05 -15.62 -6.86
C ASP A 200 -6.28 -15.66 -7.78
N PHE A 201 -7.19 -14.68 -7.66
CA PHE A 201 -8.38 -14.52 -8.51
C PHE A 201 -8.11 -13.68 -9.77
N PHE A 202 -6.88 -13.19 -9.94
CA PHE A 202 -6.51 -12.23 -10.96
C PHE A 202 -5.36 -12.73 -11.83
N ASP A 203 -5.70 -13.52 -12.86
CA ASP A 203 -4.72 -14.15 -13.75
C ASP A 203 -3.85 -13.15 -14.53
N GLU A 204 -2.75 -13.65 -15.11
CA GLU A 204 -1.76 -12.85 -15.82
C GLU A 204 -2.36 -12.03 -16.97
N THR A 205 -3.34 -12.56 -17.71
CA THR A 205 -3.95 -11.83 -18.83
C THR A 205 -4.68 -10.59 -18.33
N LYS A 206 -5.47 -10.75 -17.27
CA LYS A 206 -6.18 -9.63 -16.65
C LYS A 206 -5.22 -8.67 -15.95
N GLN A 207 -4.20 -9.21 -15.28
CA GLN A 207 -3.17 -8.42 -14.62
C GLN A 207 -2.41 -7.54 -15.61
N ARG A 208 -2.04 -8.08 -16.76
CA ARG A 208 -1.41 -7.32 -17.85
C ARG A 208 -2.27 -6.17 -18.32
N ALA A 209 -3.53 -6.45 -18.67
CA ALA A 209 -4.44 -5.41 -19.18
C ALA A 209 -4.69 -4.29 -18.15
N TYR A 210 -4.78 -4.63 -16.86
CA TYR A 210 -4.91 -3.65 -15.80
C TYR A 210 -3.62 -2.86 -15.55
N LEU A 211 -2.47 -3.52 -15.53
CA LEU A 211 -1.18 -2.84 -15.40
C LEU A 211 -0.93 -1.92 -16.59
N GLU A 212 -1.21 -2.33 -17.83
CA GLU A 212 -1.14 -1.46 -19.01
C GLU A 212 -2.00 -0.20 -18.84
N TYR A 213 -3.21 -0.35 -18.31
CA TYR A 213 -4.07 0.78 -17.99
C TYR A 213 -3.44 1.71 -16.93
N ILE A 214 -3.00 1.18 -15.78
CA ILE A 214 -2.42 1.99 -14.70
C ILE A 214 -1.10 2.64 -15.12
N TRP A 215 -0.26 1.89 -15.83
CA TRP A 215 1.09 2.31 -16.23
C TRP A 215 1.07 3.52 -17.15
N ASN A 216 0.11 3.56 -18.08
CA ASN A 216 -0.04 4.61 -19.09
C ASN A 216 -1.06 5.68 -18.70
N ARG A 217 -1.59 5.65 -17.47
CA ARG A 217 -2.65 6.57 -17.04
C ARG A 217 -2.11 7.99 -16.88
N LYS A 218 -2.61 8.92 -17.70
CA LYS A 218 -2.13 10.32 -17.78
C LYS A 218 -2.14 11.07 -16.46
N GLU A 219 -3.19 10.92 -15.66
CA GLU A 219 -3.29 11.62 -14.37
C GLU A 219 -2.68 10.81 -13.22
N GLY A 220 -2.02 9.68 -13.51
CA GLY A 220 -1.35 8.84 -12.53
C GLY A 220 -2.30 8.04 -11.63
N ILE A 221 -1.73 7.50 -10.55
CA ILE A 221 -2.43 6.75 -9.50
C ILE A 221 -3.00 7.74 -8.49
N TYR A 222 -4.31 7.69 -8.27
CA TYR A 222 -4.97 8.63 -7.36
C TYR A 222 -4.47 8.46 -5.91
N TYR A 223 -4.23 9.60 -5.25
CA TYR A 223 -3.53 9.76 -3.96
C TYR A 223 -2.02 9.51 -3.96
N ARG A 224 -1.40 9.22 -5.10
CA ARG A 224 0.02 8.80 -5.14
C ARG A 224 0.85 9.52 -6.18
N THR A 225 0.43 9.50 -7.44
CA THR A 225 1.18 10.15 -8.52
C THR A 225 0.27 11.11 -9.29
N ASN A 226 0.89 12.04 -10.00
CA ASN A 226 0.20 13.00 -10.88
C ASN A 226 0.62 12.84 -12.35
N SER A 227 1.30 11.74 -12.66
CA SER A 227 1.85 11.40 -13.98
C SER A 227 1.84 9.89 -14.19
N PRO A 228 1.90 9.43 -15.46
CA PRO A 228 2.04 8.01 -15.79
C PRO A 228 3.28 7.39 -15.16
N LEU A 229 3.21 6.10 -14.83
CA LEU A 229 4.40 5.34 -14.43
C LEU A 229 5.34 5.08 -15.62
N SER A 230 4.79 5.07 -16.84
CA SER A 230 5.55 4.93 -18.08
C SER A 230 6.47 6.11 -18.38
N GLU A 231 6.25 7.27 -17.78
CA GLU A 231 7.10 8.45 -17.93
C GLU A 231 8.21 8.41 -16.88
N VAL A 232 9.39 7.92 -17.28
CA VAL A 232 10.54 7.82 -16.38
C VAL A 232 10.92 9.20 -15.84
N GLU A 233 10.94 9.31 -14.51
CA GLU A 233 11.50 10.47 -13.82
C GLU A 233 12.93 10.14 -13.37
N TYR A 234 13.86 11.07 -13.59
CA TYR A 234 15.26 10.92 -13.18
C TYR A 234 15.51 11.52 -11.79
N LEU A 235 16.61 11.14 -11.13
CA LEU A 235 16.93 11.58 -9.76
C LEU A 235 16.92 13.11 -9.59
N GLU A 236 17.29 13.84 -10.63
CA GLU A 236 17.31 15.30 -10.67
C GLU A 236 15.91 15.93 -10.73
N SER A 237 14.89 15.14 -11.09
CA SER A 237 13.50 15.60 -11.14
C SER A 237 12.91 15.75 -9.74
N LYS A 238 12.19 16.86 -9.54
CA LYS A 238 11.39 17.07 -8.32
C LYS A 238 10.28 16.01 -8.15
N ASN A 239 9.88 15.33 -9.23
CA ASN A 239 8.85 14.31 -9.23
C ASN A 239 9.40 12.91 -8.96
N PHE A 240 10.73 12.72 -8.97
CA PHE A 240 11.38 11.42 -8.86
C PHE A 240 10.84 10.57 -7.72
N LEU A 241 10.81 11.12 -6.50
CA LEU A 241 10.34 10.39 -5.32
C LEU A 241 8.86 10.01 -5.41
N THR A 242 8.05 10.86 -6.06
CA THR A 242 6.62 10.59 -6.26
C THR A 242 6.43 9.47 -7.28
N TRP A 243 7.16 9.52 -8.40
CA TRP A 243 7.16 8.47 -9.41
C TRP A 243 7.69 7.14 -8.85
N LEU A 244 8.80 7.16 -8.12
CA LEU A 244 9.37 5.98 -7.46
C LEU A 244 8.37 5.37 -6.46
N SER A 245 7.71 6.19 -5.65
CA SER A 245 6.63 5.72 -4.77
C SER A 245 5.50 5.08 -5.57
N GLY A 246 5.16 5.61 -6.75
CA GLY A 246 4.17 5.02 -7.64
C GLY A 246 4.55 3.62 -8.15
N LEU A 247 5.83 3.40 -8.45
CA LEU A 247 6.36 2.07 -8.80
C LEU A 247 6.24 1.10 -7.62
N GLU A 248 6.53 1.56 -6.40
CA GLU A 248 6.33 0.75 -5.18
C GLU A 248 4.88 0.31 -5.01
N GLU A 249 3.90 1.15 -5.39
CA GLU A 249 2.48 0.79 -5.28
C GLU A 249 2.05 -0.30 -6.26
N VAL A 250 2.85 -0.63 -7.28
CA VAL A 250 2.57 -1.71 -8.25
C VAL A 250 3.59 -2.86 -8.18
N SER A 251 4.56 -2.82 -7.26
CA SER A 251 5.68 -3.77 -7.23
C SER A 251 5.27 -5.22 -6.89
N ASN A 252 4.15 -5.42 -6.20
CA ASN A 252 3.67 -6.75 -5.79
C ASN A 252 2.76 -7.43 -6.82
N PHE A 253 2.65 -6.89 -8.05
CA PHE A 253 2.11 -7.66 -9.16
C PHE A 253 3.17 -8.61 -9.71
N SER A 254 2.80 -9.84 -10.02
CA SER A 254 3.71 -10.84 -10.60
C SER A 254 4.33 -10.38 -11.93
N LEU A 255 3.61 -9.55 -12.70
CA LEU A 255 4.09 -8.98 -13.97
C LEU A 255 4.89 -7.67 -13.80
N PHE A 256 5.04 -7.13 -12.59
CA PHE A 256 5.83 -5.90 -12.38
C PHE A 256 7.25 -5.97 -12.98
N PRO A 257 8.03 -7.06 -12.82
CA PRO A 257 9.37 -7.14 -13.41
C PRO A 257 9.37 -6.98 -14.94
N GLU A 258 8.33 -7.43 -15.62
CA GLU A 258 8.20 -7.24 -17.06
C GLU A 258 8.04 -5.76 -17.43
N PHE A 259 7.14 -5.06 -16.74
CA PHE A 259 6.90 -3.64 -16.95
C PHE A 259 8.12 -2.79 -16.58
N ALA A 260 8.80 -3.13 -15.48
CA ALA A 260 10.03 -2.46 -15.08
C ALA A 260 11.14 -2.60 -16.13
N ASN A 261 11.18 -3.70 -16.90
CA ASN A 261 12.16 -3.89 -17.97
C ASN A 261 11.89 -3.04 -19.23
N HIS A 262 10.76 -2.34 -19.31
CA HIS A 262 10.48 -1.38 -20.39
C HIS A 262 11.22 -0.04 -20.19
N GLY A 263 12.54 -0.10 -20.02
CA GLY A 263 13.41 1.06 -19.87
C GLY A 263 13.47 1.66 -18.47
N ILE A 264 12.67 1.21 -17.50
CA ILE A 264 12.74 1.72 -16.11
C ILE A 264 13.94 1.12 -15.37
N ALA A 265 14.17 -0.19 -15.51
CA ALA A 265 15.20 -0.92 -14.78
C ALA A 265 16.64 -0.47 -15.10
N GLU A 266 16.86 0.23 -16.22
CA GLU A 266 18.16 0.83 -16.55
C GLU A 266 18.41 2.15 -15.80
N HIS A 267 17.37 2.71 -15.20
CA HIS A 267 17.35 4.01 -14.52
C HIS A 267 17.15 3.90 -13.00
N LEU A 268 16.87 2.68 -12.49
CA LEU A 268 16.89 2.32 -11.07
C LEU A 268 18.27 1.74 -10.69
#